data_AF-A0AAU7FNL7-F1
#
_entry.id   AF-A0AAU7FNL7-F1
#
_cell.length_a   1.000
_cell.length_b   1.000
_cell.length_c   1.000
_cell.angle_alpha   90.00
_cell.angle_beta   90.00
_cell.angle_gamma   90.00
#
_symmetry.space_group_name_H-M   'P 1'
#
loop_
_entity.id
_entity.type
_entity.pdbx_description
1 polymer ?
#
loop_
_entity_poly.entity_id
_entity_poly.type
_entity_poly.pdbx_seq_one_letter_code
_entity_poly.pdbx_strand_id
1 'polypeptide(L)'
;MIKKIAALTLAAGLLVPSTVSALEPLQTGKQAPAASAQITSVAYTTVSIVGKRVKFEVKALENPFNMNYYNRIAWTSTDEEPSVFNDNILSVIVAKKTGQAYQVFSYEALTSVKDKIESGQKVYGWALALNGVWYPTMPATLYY
;
A
#
# COMPACT_ATOMS: atom_id res chain seq x y z
N MET A 1 -45.63 20.04 -49.69
CA MET A 1 -44.55 19.28 -50.36
C MET A 1 -44.75 17.81 -50.10
N ILE A 2 -44.55 17.02 -51.14
CA ILE A 2 -44.87 15.59 -51.29
C ILE A 2 -43.71 14.71 -50.76
N LYS A 3 -44.00 13.40 -50.55
CA LYS A 3 -43.12 12.20 -50.52
C LYS A 3 -42.57 11.83 -49.10
N LYS A 4 -42.65 10.58 -48.60
CA LYS A 4 -42.86 9.25 -49.22
C LYS A 4 -43.53 8.28 -48.23
N ILE A 5 -44.33 7.38 -48.78
CA ILE A 5 -44.76 6.10 -48.19
C ILE A 5 -43.65 5.08 -48.50
N ALA A 6 -43.35 4.19 -47.56
CA ALA A 6 -42.81 2.87 -47.87
C ALA A 6 -43.38 1.86 -46.88
N ALA A 7 -44.28 1.03 -47.40
CA ALA A 7 -44.70 -0.22 -46.81
C ALA A 7 -43.54 -1.24 -46.86
N LEU A 8 -43.50 -2.19 -45.93
CA LEU A 8 -43.11 -3.57 -46.23
C LEU A 8 -43.50 -4.50 -45.07
N THR A 9 -44.68 -5.09 -45.27
CA THR A 9 -45.00 -6.52 -45.20
C THR A 9 -44.37 -7.40 -44.11
N LEU A 10 -45.30 -7.94 -43.32
CA LEU A 10 -45.24 -9.09 -42.42
C LEU A 10 -44.62 -10.33 -43.11
N ALA A 11 -43.59 -10.92 -42.51
CA ALA A 11 -43.19 -12.29 -42.80
C ALA A 11 -43.32 -13.12 -41.52
N ALA A 12 -44.24 -14.08 -41.57
CA ALA A 12 -44.45 -15.10 -40.56
C ALA A 12 -43.24 -16.04 -40.48
N GLY A 13 -42.87 -16.45 -39.26
CA GLY A 13 -41.79 -17.41 -39.03
C GLY A 13 -41.88 -18.07 -37.67
N LEU A 14 -42.67 -19.16 -37.64
CA LEU A 14 -42.61 -20.34 -36.76
C LEU A 14 -42.34 -20.19 -35.24
N LEU A 15 -43.36 -20.55 -34.47
CA LEU A 15 -43.29 -21.12 -33.12
C LEU A 15 -42.50 -22.43 -33.09
N VAL A 16 -41.53 -22.58 -32.18
CA VAL A 16 -41.27 -23.80 -31.37
C VAL A 16 -40.61 -23.37 -30.03
N PRO A 17 -40.94 -23.98 -28.86
CA PRO A 17 -40.67 -23.43 -27.53
C PRO A 17 -39.39 -24.00 -26.85
N SER A 18 -39.11 -23.47 -25.66
CA SER A 18 -38.16 -23.93 -24.61
C SER A 18 -36.67 -23.83 -24.97
N THR A 19 -35.84 -23.08 -24.23
CA THR A 19 -35.58 -23.25 -22.79
C THR A 19 -35.33 -21.91 -22.06
N VAL A 20 -35.85 -21.82 -20.85
CA VAL A 20 -35.44 -20.84 -19.84
C VAL A 20 -34.08 -21.26 -19.29
N SER A 21 -33.09 -20.37 -19.37
CA SER A 21 -32.17 -20.04 -18.27
C SER A 21 -31.16 -19.02 -18.76
N ALA A 22 -31.44 -17.74 -18.50
CA ALA A 22 -30.43 -16.70 -18.56
C ALA A 22 -30.70 -15.70 -17.43
N LEU A 23 -29.61 -15.39 -16.72
CA LEU A 23 -29.44 -14.45 -15.61
C LEU A 23 -29.61 -15.03 -14.20
N GLU A 24 -28.56 -15.70 -13.74
CA GLU A 24 -28.09 -15.48 -12.37
C GLU A 24 -27.52 -14.05 -12.28
N PRO A 25 -27.87 -13.25 -11.26
CA PRO A 25 -27.24 -11.96 -11.05
C PRO A 25 -25.78 -12.19 -10.65
N LEU A 26 -24.85 -11.57 -11.40
CA LEU A 26 -23.44 -11.50 -11.07
C LEU A 26 -23.28 -11.04 -9.61
N GLN A 27 -22.99 -11.99 -8.73
CA GLN A 27 -22.49 -11.73 -7.39
C GLN A 27 -21.28 -10.83 -7.55
N THR A 28 -21.37 -9.62 -7.00
CA THR A 28 -20.24 -8.73 -6.79
C THR A 28 -19.36 -9.35 -5.71
N GLY A 29 -18.66 -10.42 -6.08
CA GLY A 29 -17.63 -11.05 -5.28
C GLY A 29 -16.52 -10.03 -5.12
N LYS A 30 -16.29 -9.60 -3.88
CA LYS A 30 -15.12 -8.84 -3.43
C LYS A 30 -13.90 -9.48 -4.08
N GLN A 31 -13.31 -8.77 -5.04
CA GLN A 31 -12.16 -9.24 -5.79
C GLN A 31 -11.07 -9.56 -4.77
N ALA A 32 -10.77 -10.86 -4.60
CA ALA A 32 -9.67 -11.31 -3.77
C ALA A 32 -8.40 -10.59 -4.25
N PRO A 33 -7.52 -10.11 -3.35
CA PRO A 33 -6.27 -9.48 -3.77
C PRO A 33 -5.58 -10.46 -4.71
N ALA A 34 -5.33 -10.02 -5.95
CA ALA A 34 -4.52 -10.77 -6.89
C ALA A 34 -3.21 -11.12 -6.17
N ALA A 35 -2.79 -12.38 -6.32
CA ALA A 35 -1.57 -12.92 -5.76
C ALA A 35 -0.46 -11.86 -5.77
N SER A 36 0.09 -11.60 -4.59
CA SER A 36 1.11 -10.60 -4.32
C SER A 36 2.19 -10.62 -5.41
N ALA A 37 2.08 -9.69 -6.36
CA ALA A 37 3.26 -9.25 -7.07
C ALA A 37 4.21 -8.79 -5.97
N GLN A 38 5.28 -9.55 -5.72
CA GLN A 38 6.39 -9.07 -4.92
C GLN A 38 6.89 -7.81 -5.63
N ILE A 39 6.37 -6.66 -5.22
CA ILE A 39 7.00 -5.38 -5.50
C ILE A 39 8.29 -5.49 -4.71
N THR A 40 9.36 -5.91 -5.38
CA THR A 40 10.71 -5.87 -4.85
C THR A 40 11.08 -4.40 -4.76
N SER A 41 10.62 -3.77 -3.69
CA SER A 41 11.02 -2.42 -3.31
C SER A 41 12.54 -2.45 -3.15
N VAL A 42 13.25 -1.62 -3.92
CA VAL A 42 14.70 -1.43 -3.78
C VAL A 42 15.01 -0.72 -2.45
N ALA A 43 14.00 -0.06 -1.87
CA ALA A 43 14.15 0.64 -0.61
C ALA A 43 14.33 -0.36 0.56
N TYR A 44 15.27 -0.03 1.44
CA TYR A 44 15.58 -0.87 2.59
C TYR A 44 15.69 -0.03 3.85
N THR A 45 15.26 -0.62 4.96
CA THR A 45 15.43 -0.07 6.30
C THR A 45 16.81 -0.41 6.84
N THR A 46 17.35 0.51 7.62
CA THR A 46 18.48 0.28 8.53
C THR A 46 18.10 0.81 9.89
N VAL A 47 18.59 0.15 10.94
CA VAL A 47 18.32 0.54 12.32
C VAL A 47 19.61 0.42 13.13
N SER A 48 19.91 1.42 13.96
CA SER A 48 21.12 1.43 14.79
C SER A 48 20.94 2.25 16.06
N ILE A 49 21.72 1.94 17.09
CA ILE A 49 21.75 2.75 18.31
C ILE A 49 22.76 3.88 18.15
N VAL A 50 22.34 5.09 18.51
CA VAL A 50 23.21 6.27 18.59
C VAL A 50 23.03 6.88 19.99
N GLY A 51 23.95 6.57 20.90
CA GLY A 51 23.86 6.98 22.30
C GLY A 51 22.64 6.37 22.99
N LYS A 52 21.72 7.21 23.47
CA LYS A 52 20.46 6.79 24.12
C LYS A 52 19.26 6.73 23.15
N ARG A 53 19.51 6.76 21.84
CA ARG A 53 18.49 6.83 20.80
C ARG A 53 18.62 5.70 19.81
N VAL A 54 17.52 5.30 19.21
CA VAL A 54 17.51 4.41 18.04
C VAL A 54 17.31 5.27 16.80
N LYS A 55 18.22 5.16 15.85
CA LYS A 55 18.10 5.75 14.51
C LYS A 55 17.37 4.74 13.62
N PHE A 56 16.26 5.16 13.06
CA PHE A 56 15.56 4.44 12.00
C PHE A 56 15.83 5.17 10.68
N GLU A 57 16.21 4.46 9.62
CA GLU A 57 16.50 5.08 8.33
C GLU A 57 16.02 4.20 7.19
N VAL A 58 15.34 4.79 6.21
CA VAL A 58 15.04 4.15 4.92
C VAL A 58 15.96 4.78 3.88
N LYS A 59 16.58 3.92 3.06
CA LYS A 59 17.44 4.31 1.94
C LYS A 59 16.90 3.75 0.64
N ALA A 60 17.44 4.26 -0.48
CA ALA A 60 17.09 3.83 -1.83
C ALA A 60 15.58 3.91 -2.11
N LEU A 61 14.93 4.98 -1.63
CA LEU A 61 13.58 5.32 -2.06
C LEU A 61 13.57 5.53 -3.58
N GLU A 62 12.50 5.13 -4.23
CA GLU A 62 12.35 5.30 -5.69
C GLU A 62 12.33 6.78 -6.09
N ASN A 63 11.71 7.61 -5.24
CA ASN A 63 11.64 9.06 -5.42
C ASN A 63 12.23 9.78 -4.20
N PRO A 64 12.61 11.07 -4.32
CA PRO A 64 13.02 11.85 -3.18
C PRO A 64 11.93 11.93 -2.11
N PHE A 65 12.32 11.88 -0.83
CA PHE A 65 11.37 11.99 0.27
C PHE A 65 10.87 13.43 0.44
N ASN A 66 9.73 13.72 -0.19
CA ASN A 66 9.02 14.99 -0.08
C ASN A 66 7.52 14.79 -0.36
N MET A 67 6.73 15.83 -0.08
CA MET A 67 5.27 15.82 -0.22
C MET A 67 4.75 15.68 -1.66
N ASN A 68 5.61 15.68 -2.68
CA ASN A 68 5.20 15.39 -4.07
C ASN A 68 5.16 13.90 -4.37
N TYR A 69 5.74 13.05 -3.51
CA TYR A 69 5.83 11.60 -3.73
C TYR A 69 5.35 10.78 -2.53
N TYR A 70 5.58 11.29 -1.32
CA TYR A 70 5.28 10.58 -0.08
C TYR A 70 4.51 11.48 0.90
N ASN A 71 3.64 10.86 1.69
CA ASN A 71 3.03 11.50 2.86
C ASN A 71 3.92 11.36 4.09
N ARG A 72 4.40 10.14 4.38
CA ARG A 72 5.23 9.83 5.56
C ARG A 72 5.95 8.49 5.39
N ILE A 73 7.01 8.29 6.18
CA ILE A 73 7.60 6.97 6.45
C ILE A 73 7.24 6.58 7.89
N ALA A 74 7.01 5.29 8.11
CA ALA A 74 6.84 4.72 9.44
C ALA A 74 7.68 3.44 9.59
N TRP A 75 8.05 3.13 10.82
CA TRP A 75 8.71 1.88 11.18
C TRP A 75 7.86 1.14 12.20
N THR A 76 7.70 -0.16 12.03
CA THR A 76 6.87 -1.02 12.87
C THR A 76 7.65 -2.18 13.49
N SER A 77 7.16 -2.69 14.62
CA SER A 77 7.68 -3.89 15.30
C SER A 77 7.18 -5.21 14.69
N THR A 78 6.13 -5.14 13.88
CA THR A 78 5.55 -6.28 13.15
C THR A 78 5.61 -6.06 11.64
N ASP A 79 5.41 -7.12 10.87
CA ASP A 79 5.32 -7.09 9.40
C ASP A 79 3.95 -6.59 8.88
N GLU A 80 3.12 -6.06 9.77
CA GLU A 80 1.86 -5.42 9.44
C GLU A 80 2.03 -3.93 9.13
N GLU A 81 1.08 -3.37 8.38
CA GLU A 81 1.03 -1.94 8.10
C GLU A 81 1.00 -1.10 9.40
N PRO A 82 1.50 0.15 9.37
CA PRO A 82 1.48 1.03 10.53
C PRO A 82 0.07 1.31 11.03
N SER A 83 -0.23 0.94 12.27
CA SER A 83 -1.55 1.09 12.89
C SER A 83 -1.45 1.57 14.33
N VAL A 84 -2.20 2.65 14.64
CA VAL A 84 -2.34 3.14 16.02
C VAL A 84 -3.18 2.17 16.87
N PHE A 85 -4.09 1.42 16.25
CA PHE A 85 -4.95 0.47 16.95
C PHE A 85 -4.20 -0.80 17.38
N ASN A 86 -3.20 -1.23 16.60
CA ASN A 86 -2.38 -2.41 16.89
C ASN A 86 -1.11 -2.07 17.69
N ASP A 87 -0.91 -0.78 18.01
CA ASP A 87 0.27 -0.23 18.70
C ASP A 87 1.64 -0.67 18.13
N ASN A 88 1.68 -1.05 16.85
CA ASN A 88 2.88 -1.62 16.22
C ASN A 88 3.90 -0.58 15.76
N ILE A 89 3.58 0.72 15.87
CA ILE A 89 4.41 1.81 15.37
C ILE A 89 5.56 2.10 16.34
N LEU A 90 6.79 2.04 15.83
CA LEU A 90 8.02 2.40 16.54
C LEU A 90 8.40 3.87 16.30
N SER A 91 8.35 4.35 15.06
CA SER A 91 8.66 5.75 14.71
C SER A 91 7.92 6.17 13.44
N VAL A 92 7.69 7.48 13.29
CA VAL A 92 7.05 8.08 12.10
C VAL A 92 7.76 9.38 11.74
N ILE A 93 7.95 9.62 10.45
CA ILE A 93 8.41 10.91 9.93
C ILE A 93 7.56 11.36 8.76
N VAL A 94 7.04 12.59 8.84
CA VAL A 94 6.19 13.20 7.81
C VAL A 94 7.06 13.87 6.75
N ALA A 95 6.66 13.73 5.49
CA ALA A 95 7.37 14.35 4.38
C ALA A 95 7.29 15.88 4.46
N LYS A 96 8.39 16.55 4.13
CA LYS A 96 8.44 18.01 4.02
C LYS A 96 8.01 18.44 2.62
N LYS A 97 7.57 19.70 2.49
CA LYS A 97 7.18 20.29 1.20
C LYS A 97 8.26 20.16 0.12
N THR A 98 9.53 20.21 0.53
CA THR A 98 10.69 20.08 -0.36
C THR A 98 11.67 19.04 0.20
N GLY A 99 12.42 18.40 -0.69
CA GLY A 99 13.42 17.40 -0.36
C GLY A 99 13.97 16.76 -1.61
N GLN A 100 15.29 16.53 -1.64
CA GLN A 100 16.00 15.91 -2.78
C GLN A 100 16.68 14.59 -2.38
N ALA A 101 16.59 14.22 -1.10
CA ALA A 101 17.21 13.01 -0.59
C ALA A 101 16.33 11.80 -0.90
N TYR A 102 16.95 10.74 -1.44
CA TYR A 102 16.34 9.42 -1.66
C TYR A 102 16.42 8.54 -0.41
N GLN A 103 16.47 9.20 0.75
CA GLN A 103 16.57 8.58 2.06
C GLN A 103 15.98 9.51 3.12
N VAL A 104 15.58 8.93 4.24
CA VAL A 104 15.07 9.67 5.39
C VAL A 104 15.33 8.89 6.67
N PHE A 105 15.56 9.59 7.77
CA PHE A 105 15.73 8.99 9.07
C PHE A 105 14.88 9.67 10.14
N SER A 106 14.59 8.93 11.20
CA SER A 106 14.01 9.41 12.45
C SER A 106 14.82 8.89 13.63
N TYR A 107 14.63 9.52 14.79
CA TYR A 107 15.27 9.10 16.03
C TYR A 107 14.25 8.99 17.16
N GLU A 108 14.21 7.84 17.82
CA GLU A 108 13.40 7.64 19.03
C GLU A 108 14.27 7.38 20.26
N ALA A 109 13.70 7.57 21.44
CA ALA A 109 14.35 7.17 22.68
C ALA A 109 14.49 5.64 22.74
N LEU A 110 15.67 5.14 23.10
CA LEU A 110 15.91 3.70 23.18
C LEU A 110 14.95 3.03 24.17
N THR A 111 14.62 3.68 25.29
CA THR A 111 13.67 3.17 26.29
C THR A 111 12.30 2.91 25.67
N SER A 112 11.76 3.86 24.91
CA SER A 112 10.43 3.72 24.27
C SER A 112 10.40 2.64 23.20
N VAL A 113 11.52 2.41 22.51
CA VAL A 113 11.63 1.33 21.53
C VAL A 113 11.67 -0.03 22.23
N LYS A 114 12.42 -0.14 23.35
CA LYS A 114 12.52 -1.38 24.14
C LYS A 114 11.17 -1.85 24.69
N ASP A 115 10.24 -0.93 24.93
CA ASP A 115 8.89 -1.28 25.38
C ASP A 115 8.07 -2.03 24.31
N LYS A 116 8.49 -1.99 23.04
CA LYS A 116 7.72 -2.52 21.90
C LYS A 116 8.43 -3.62 21.11
N ILE A 117 9.76 -3.72 21.21
CA ILE A 117 10.56 -4.68 20.43
C ILE A 117 11.82 -5.10 21.20
N GLU A 118 12.11 -6.40 21.18
CA GLU A 118 13.27 -7.02 21.82
C GLU A 118 14.54 -6.97 20.94
N SER A 119 15.70 -7.11 21.57
CA SER A 119 16.98 -7.21 20.87
C SER A 119 16.99 -8.47 19.99
N GLY A 120 17.42 -8.35 18.73
CA GLY A 120 17.41 -9.42 17.73
C GLY A 120 16.12 -9.53 16.93
N GLN A 121 15.09 -8.73 17.22
CA GLN A 121 13.85 -8.70 16.43
C GLN A 121 13.93 -7.76 15.21
N LYS A 122 13.03 -8.00 14.26
CA LYS A 122 12.95 -7.25 12.99
C LYS A 122 12.15 -5.97 13.16
N VAL A 123 12.65 -4.92 12.51
CA VAL A 123 12.00 -3.64 12.29
C VAL A 123 11.61 -3.55 10.83
N TYR A 124 10.36 -3.20 10.57
CA TYR A 124 9.80 -3.13 9.23
C TYR A 124 9.52 -1.67 8.86
N GLY A 125 10.14 -1.17 7.79
CA GLY A 125 9.88 0.19 7.31
C GLY A 125 8.81 0.21 6.23
N TRP A 126 7.99 1.27 6.25
CA TRP A 126 6.86 1.48 5.35
C TRP A 126 6.88 2.90 4.79
N ALA A 127 6.63 3.02 3.49
CA ALA A 127 6.49 4.30 2.81
C ALA A 127 5.04 4.54 2.37
N LEU A 128 4.39 5.56 2.93
CA LEU A 128 3.07 5.96 2.49
C LEU A 128 3.23 6.88 1.29
N ALA A 129 2.95 6.37 0.10
CA ALA A 129 2.96 7.19 -1.11
C ALA A 129 1.75 8.12 -1.14
N LEU A 130 1.78 9.12 -2.03
CA LEU A 130 0.68 10.08 -2.16
C LEU A 130 -0.66 9.45 -2.57
N ASN A 131 -0.63 8.29 -3.23
CA ASN A 131 -1.84 7.54 -3.57
C ASN A 131 -2.54 6.91 -2.34
N GLY A 132 -1.98 7.08 -1.14
CA GLY A 132 -2.55 6.56 0.10
C GLY A 132 -2.21 5.09 0.39
N VAL A 133 -1.33 4.48 -0.40
CA VAL A 133 -0.91 3.08 -0.23
C VAL A 133 0.42 3.01 0.52
N TRP A 134 0.50 2.09 1.48
CA TRP A 134 1.74 1.73 2.15
C TRP A 134 2.55 0.74 1.31
N TYR A 135 3.81 1.08 1.07
CA TYR A 135 4.76 0.19 0.40
C TYR A 135 5.81 -0.28 1.42
N PRO A 136 6.02 -1.59 1.58
CA PRO A 136 7.03 -2.10 2.48
C PRO A 136 8.44 -1.85 1.92
N THR A 137 9.40 -1.75 2.83
CA THR A 137 10.84 -1.75 2.56
C THR A 137 11.44 -3.05 3.07
N MET A 138 12.66 -3.39 2.64
CA MET A 138 13.36 -4.52 3.26
C MET A 138 13.57 -4.26 4.76
N PRO A 139 13.25 -5.23 5.64
CA PRO A 139 13.36 -5.04 7.09
C PRO A 139 14.82 -5.07 7.54
N ALA A 140 15.05 -4.60 8.78
CA ALA A 140 16.34 -4.67 9.45
C ALA A 140 16.21 -5.29 10.83
N THR A 141 17.26 -5.91 11.34
CA THR A 141 17.28 -6.42 12.72
C THR A 141 17.87 -5.37 13.65
N LEU A 142 17.20 -5.10 14.77
CA LEU A 142 17.70 -4.22 15.83
C LEU A 142 18.44 -5.03 16.89
N TYR A 143 19.71 -4.71 17.13
CA TYR A 143 20.49 -5.24 18.26
C TYR A 143 20.86 -4.13 19.24
N TYR A 144 20.68 -4.41 20.53
CA TYR A 144 21.05 -3.56 21.66
C TYR A 144 21.33 -4.35 22.94
#